data_AF-A0A193C403-F1
#
_entry.id   AF-A0A193C403-F1
#
_cell.length_a   1.000
_cell.length_b   1.000
_cell.length_c   1.000
_cell.angle_alpha   90.00
_cell.angle_beta   90.00
_cell.angle_gamma   90.00
#
_symmetry.space_group_name_H-M   'P 1'
#
loop_
_entity.id
_entity.type
_entity.pdbx_description
1 polymer ?
#
loop_
_entity_poly.entity_id
_entity_poly.type
_entity_poly.pdbx_seq_one_letter_code
_entity_poly.pdbx_strand_id
1 'polypeptide(L)'
;MSLPDLGVGTFVHSARHVLTGLRGTMPTLLGGATEDSIVVFGSDGGGALFALSASGRGVYRLRGGAFVADTYDADQTGVTTVAPDLHRFLGAVLAELEGQVIE
;
A
#
# COMPACT_ATOMS: atom_id res chain seq x y z
N MET A 1 -4.81 15.69 11.96
CA MET A 1 -4.97 14.63 10.95
C MET A 1 -4.80 13.32 11.69
N SER A 2 -5.88 12.55 11.88
CA SER A 2 -5.78 11.20 12.42
C SER A 2 -5.21 10.30 11.33
N LEU A 3 -4.06 9.67 11.60
CA LEU A 3 -3.52 8.60 10.77
C LEU A 3 -4.57 7.47 10.69
N PRO A 4 -4.62 6.71 9.59
CA PRO A 4 -5.52 5.57 9.51
C PRO A 4 -5.17 4.61 10.66
N ASP A 5 -6.15 4.34 11.53
CA ASP A 5 -6.13 3.20 12.43
C ASP A 5 -5.66 1.99 11.62
N LEU A 6 -4.49 1.47 11.96
CA LEU A 6 -3.93 0.27 11.37
C LEU A 6 -4.74 -0.90 11.94
N GLY A 7 -6.01 -1.00 11.54
CA GLY A 7 -6.91 -2.04 11.98
C GLY A 7 -6.25 -3.42 11.84
N VAL A 8 -6.71 -4.37 12.65
CA VAL A 8 -6.20 -5.76 12.68
C VAL A 8 -5.86 -6.26 11.28
N GLY A 9 -4.58 -6.53 11.01
CA GLY A 9 -4.13 -7.14 9.75
C GLY A 9 -3.30 -6.28 8.80
N THR A 10 -2.59 -5.24 9.24
CA THR A 10 -1.57 -4.60 8.39
C THR A 10 -0.34 -5.50 8.26
N PHE A 11 -0.07 -6.02 7.06
CA PHE A 11 1.05 -6.90 6.78
C PHE A 11 2.05 -6.26 5.82
N VAL A 12 3.30 -6.08 6.26
CA VAL A 12 4.42 -5.88 5.34
C VAL A 12 4.81 -7.24 4.79
N HIS A 13 4.74 -7.40 3.46
CA HIS A 13 5.09 -8.65 2.81
C HIS A 13 6.61 -8.88 2.88
N SER A 14 7.02 -10.14 2.99
CA SER A 14 8.44 -10.50 2.88
C SER A 14 9.00 -10.05 1.53
N ALA A 15 10.29 -9.68 1.48
CA ALA A 15 10.93 -9.25 0.23
C ALA A 15 10.77 -10.28 -0.90
N ARG A 16 10.85 -11.59 -0.59
CA ARG A 16 10.60 -12.67 -1.55
C ARG A 16 9.19 -12.60 -2.14
N HIS A 17 8.19 -12.33 -1.31
CA HIS A 17 6.81 -12.22 -1.76
C HIS A 17 6.63 -10.99 -2.65
N VAL A 18 7.22 -9.84 -2.30
CA VAL A 18 7.21 -8.63 -3.14
C VAL A 18 7.85 -8.89 -4.50
N LEU A 19 9.04 -9.49 -4.53
CA LEU A 19 9.74 -9.84 -5.77
C LEU A 19 8.98 -10.86 -6.63
N THR A 20 8.21 -11.75 -6.00
CA THR A 20 7.34 -12.70 -6.72
C THR A 20 6.13 -11.97 -7.30
N GLY A 21 5.56 -11.02 -6.56
CA GLY A 21 4.50 -10.10 -7.00
C GLY A 21 4.86 -9.39 -8.30
N LEU A 22 6.06 -8.81 -8.37
CA LEU A 22 6.59 -8.14 -9.56
C LEU A 22 6.70 -9.05 -10.81
N ARG A 23 6.64 -10.37 -10.64
CA ARG A 23 6.67 -11.35 -11.74
C ARG A 23 5.27 -11.74 -12.23
N GLY A 24 4.24 -11.03 -11.79
CA GLY A 24 2.87 -11.14 -12.31
C GLY A 24 1.84 -11.68 -11.33
N THR A 25 2.16 -11.85 -10.05
CA THR A 25 1.15 -12.24 -9.04
C THR A 25 0.54 -11.04 -8.31
N MET A 26 1.00 -9.83 -8.59
CA MET A 26 0.50 -8.57 -8.03
C MET A 26 0.48 -7.50 -9.14
N PRO A 27 -0.36 -6.46 -9.00
CA PRO A 27 -0.34 -5.33 -9.91
C PRO A 27 0.98 -4.56 -9.81
N THR A 28 1.46 -4.12 -10.97
CA THR A 28 2.65 -3.28 -11.14
C THR A 28 2.32 -1.92 -11.73
N LEU A 29 1.07 -1.72 -12.17
CA LEU A 29 0.57 -0.46 -12.72
C LEU A 29 -0.69 -0.03 -11.97
N LEU A 30 -0.88 1.29 -11.84
CA LEU A 30 -2.16 1.90 -11.53
C LEU A 30 -2.78 2.42 -12.82
N GLY A 31 -4.06 2.10 -13.02
CA GLY A 31 -4.88 2.63 -14.11
C GLY A 31 -5.99 3.54 -13.58
N GLY A 32 -6.67 4.23 -14.50
CA GLY A 32 -7.82 5.09 -14.18
C GLY A 32 -7.43 6.55 -13.97
N ALA A 33 -7.88 7.16 -12.87
CA ALA A 33 -7.66 8.60 -12.61
C ALA A 33 -6.21 8.94 -12.20
N THR A 34 -5.45 7.95 -11.72
CA THR A 34 -4.03 8.09 -11.37
C THR A 34 -3.24 7.00 -12.07
N GLU A 35 -2.47 7.38 -13.08
CA GLU A 35 -1.55 6.46 -13.76
C GLU A 35 -0.18 6.51 -13.09
N ASP A 36 0.33 5.35 -12.66
CA ASP A 36 1.67 5.22 -12.09
C ASP A 36 2.19 3.78 -12.19
N SER A 37 3.52 3.63 -12.17
CA SER A 37 4.13 2.34 -11.91
C SER A 37 4.27 2.15 -10.41
N ILE A 38 3.93 0.95 -9.92
CA ILE A 38 3.85 0.69 -8.48
C ILE A 38 4.53 -0.62 -8.07
N VAL A 39 4.90 -0.69 -6.80
CA VAL A 39 5.37 -1.91 -6.14
C VAL A 39 4.49 -2.19 -4.93
N VAL A 40 3.62 -3.21 -5.01
CA VAL A 40 2.82 -3.66 -3.87
C VAL A 40 3.73 -4.32 -2.84
N PHE A 41 3.76 -3.77 -1.63
CA PHE A 41 4.61 -4.25 -0.53
C PHE A 41 3.83 -4.72 0.69
N GLY A 42 2.52 -4.50 0.74
CA GLY A 42 1.72 -4.91 1.88
C GLY A 42 0.23 -4.94 1.61
N SER A 43 -0.53 -5.35 2.62
CA SER A 43 -1.99 -5.36 2.63
C SER A 43 -2.53 -5.08 4.02
N ASP A 44 -3.82 -4.76 4.13
CA ASP A 44 -4.52 -4.59 5.41
C ASP A 44 -5.34 -5.83 5.83
N GLY A 45 -5.19 -6.95 5.13
CA GLY A 45 -5.94 -8.20 5.39
C GLY A 45 -7.44 -8.14 5.02
N GLY A 46 -8.02 -6.94 4.89
CA GLY A 46 -9.38 -6.67 4.46
C GLY A 46 -9.53 -6.44 2.95
N GLY A 47 -8.48 -6.71 2.19
CA GLY A 47 -8.45 -6.59 0.73
C GLY A 47 -7.88 -5.28 0.21
N ALA A 48 -7.44 -4.35 1.06
CA ALA A 48 -6.66 -3.20 0.59
C ALA A 48 -5.18 -3.57 0.44
N LEU A 49 -4.52 -2.94 -0.53
CA LEU A 49 -3.09 -3.09 -0.79
C LEU A 49 -2.34 -1.80 -0.44
N PHE A 50 -1.09 -1.95 -0.02
CA PHE A 50 -0.15 -0.85 0.10
C PHE A 50 0.91 -0.95 -1.00
N ALA A 51 1.13 0.15 -1.72
CA ALA A 51 2.02 0.17 -2.86
C ALA A 51 2.92 1.42 -2.88
N LEU A 52 4.16 1.24 -3.31
CA LEU A 52 5.10 2.34 -3.52
C LEU A 52 4.96 2.86 -4.94
N SER A 53 4.85 4.17 -5.10
CA SER A 53 5.00 4.87 -6.37
C SER A 53 6.44 4.78 -6.86
N ALA A 54 6.64 4.27 -8.08
CA ALA A 54 7.94 4.32 -8.75
C ALA A 54 8.28 5.74 -9.23
N SER A 55 7.29 6.61 -9.44
CA SER A 55 7.49 8.03 -9.75
C SER A 55 7.74 8.91 -8.53
N GLY A 56 7.82 8.34 -7.33
CA GLY A 56 8.14 9.06 -6.09
C GLY A 56 6.98 9.86 -5.51
N ARG A 57 5.75 9.58 -5.91
CA ARG A 57 4.53 10.23 -5.40
C ARG A 57 4.10 9.73 -4.00
N GLY A 58 4.82 8.74 -3.48
CA GLY A 58 4.71 8.24 -2.11
C GLY A 58 4.15 6.82 -2.00
N VAL A 59 3.56 6.55 -0.84
CA VAL A 59 2.90 5.28 -0.53
C VAL A 59 1.41 5.43 -0.74
N TYR A 60 0.86 4.56 -1.58
CA TYR A 60 -0.56 4.45 -1.81
C TYR A 60 -1.19 3.38 -0.93
N ARG A 61 -2.43 3.63 -0.50
CA ARG A 61 -3.39 2.61 -0.12
C ARG A 61 -4.39 2.46 -1.26
N LEU A 62 -4.53 1.23 -1.75
CA LEU A 62 -5.38 0.84 -2.86
C LEU A 62 -6.57 0.05 -2.33
N ARG A 63 -7.81 0.45 -2.67
CA ARG A 63 -9.04 -0.22 -2.25
C ARG A 63 -10.10 -0.13 -3.34
N GLY A 64 -11.02 -1.10 -3.37
CA GLY A 64 -12.23 -1.01 -4.20
C GLY A 64 -11.93 -1.00 -5.70
N GLY A 65 -10.81 -1.59 -6.12
CA GLY A 65 -10.43 -1.74 -7.51
C GLY A 65 -10.34 -3.20 -7.90
N ALA A 66 -10.09 -3.44 -9.19
CA ALA A 66 -9.88 -4.77 -9.75
C ALA A 66 -8.44 -4.93 -10.22
N PHE A 67 -7.88 -6.12 -10.01
CA PHE A 67 -6.61 -6.49 -10.62
C PHE A 67 -6.87 -7.11 -11.99
N VAL A 68 -6.53 -6.40 -13.06
CA VAL A 68 -6.70 -6.82 -14.45
C VAL A 68 -5.33 -6.89 -15.12
N ALA A 69 -4.90 -8.10 -15.48
CA ALA A 69 -3.56 -8.38 -15.99
C ALA A 69 -2.44 -7.93 -15.04
N ASP A 70 -1.78 -6.80 -15.29
CA ASP A 70 -0.72 -6.21 -14.47
C ASP A 70 -1.14 -4.85 -13.84
N THR A 71 -2.38 -4.43 -14.09
CA THR A 71 -2.91 -3.12 -13.71
C THR A 71 -3.94 -3.25 -12.60
N TYR A 72 -3.78 -2.47 -11.55
CA TYR A 72 -4.84 -2.24 -10.58
C TYR A 72 -5.70 -1.08 -11.08
N ASP A 73 -6.89 -1.41 -11.56
CA ASP A 73 -7.90 -0.45 -11.98
C ASP A 73 -8.68 0.00 -10.75
N ALA A 74 -8.33 1.16 -10.23
CA ALA A 74 -8.97 1.73 -9.06
C ALA A 74 -10.16 2.57 -9.48
N ASP A 75 -11.29 2.40 -8.78
CA ASP A 75 -12.37 3.39 -8.82
C ASP A 75 -11.85 4.80 -8.47
N GLN A 76 -12.58 5.86 -8.82
CA GLN A 76 -12.12 7.26 -8.68
C GLN A 76 -11.63 7.65 -7.27
N THR A 77 -12.06 6.92 -6.23
CA THR A 77 -11.69 7.14 -4.83
C THR A 77 -10.80 6.03 -4.25
N GLY A 78 -10.41 5.04 -5.07
CA GLY A 78 -9.73 3.82 -4.67
C GLY A 78 -8.23 3.96 -4.43
N VAL A 79 -7.62 5.08 -4.80
CA VAL A 79 -6.19 5.37 -4.57
C VAL A 79 -6.06 6.54 -3.60
N THR A 80 -5.41 6.31 -2.46
CA THR A 80 -5.10 7.38 -1.49
C THR A 80 -3.62 7.37 -1.15
N THR A 81 -2.94 8.51 -1.24
CA THR A 81 -1.59 8.65 -0.70
C THR A 81 -1.65 8.71 0.82
N VAL A 82 -1.00 7.75 1.50
CA VAL A 82 -1.01 7.63 2.97
C VAL A 82 0.31 8.05 3.62
N ALA A 83 1.40 8.12 2.85
CA ALA A 83 2.68 8.65 3.29
C ALA A 83 3.48 9.18 2.09
N PRO A 84 4.40 10.15 2.30
CA PRO A 84 5.24 10.68 1.23
C PRO A 84 6.32 9.69 0.77
N ASP A 85 6.68 8.70 1.60
CA ASP A 85 7.67 7.67 1.30
C ASP A 85 7.53 6.47 2.26
N LEU A 86 8.25 5.38 1.98
CA LEU A 86 8.23 4.15 2.80
C LEU A 86 8.75 4.39 4.21
N HIS A 87 9.77 5.24 4.37
CA HIS A 87 10.38 5.50 5.68
C HIS A 87 9.39 6.19 6.61
N ARG A 88 8.64 7.19 6.11
CA ARG A 88 7.58 7.88 6.86
C ARG A 88 6.41 6.95 7.16
N PHE A 89 6.04 6.07 6.23
CA PHE A 89 5.03 5.06 6.48
C PHE A 89 5.43 4.13 7.63
N LEU A 90 6.61 3.52 7.56
CA LEU A 90 7.10 2.60 8.60
C LEU A 90 7.37 3.31 9.93
N GLY A 91 7.84 4.56 9.89
CA GLY A 91 8.02 5.37 11.10
C GLY A 91 6.69 5.68 11.81
N ALA A 92 5.61 5.90 11.05
CA ALA A 92 4.28 6.07 11.64
C ALA A 92 3.75 4.77 12.27
N VAL A 93 3.97 3.62 11.61
CA VAL A 93 3.66 2.30 12.18
C VAL A 93 4.42 2.08 13.49
N LEU A 94 5.72 2.38 13.52
CA LEU A 94 6.54 2.23 14.72
C LEU A 94 6.03 3.11 15.87
N ALA A 95 5.77 4.39 15.60
CA ALA A 95 5.29 5.32 16.61
C ALA A 95 3.96 4.87 17.24
N GLU A 96 3.06 4.29 16.45
CA GLU A 96 1.80 3.72 16.95
C GLU A 96 2.08 2.52 17.88
N LEU A 97 2.94 1.59 17.47
CA LEU A 97 3.31 0.43 18.28
C LEU A 97 3.97 0.84 19.61
N GLU A 98 4.81 1.88 19.59
CA GLU A 98 5.44 2.43 20.79
C GLU A 98 4.44 3.16 21.71
N GLY A 99 3.45 3.84 21.12
CA GLY A 99 2.35 4.48 21.86
C GLY A 99 1.36 3.48 22.49
N GLN A 100 1.35 2.23 22.02
CA GLN A 100 0.50 1.14 22.51
C GLN A 100 1.17 0.30 23.61
N VAL A 101 2.37 0.67 24.08
CA VAL A 101 3.01 0.00 25.23
C VAL A 101 2.17 0.29 26.48
N ILE A 102 1.41 -0.72 26.88
CA ILE A 102 0.65 -0.75 28.13
C ILE A 102 1.67 -0.88 29.28
N GLU A 103 1.70 0.09 30.20
CA GLU A 103 2.29 -0.09 31.55
C GLU A 103 1.54 -1.13 32.37
#